data_AF-A0A959ZUR0-F1
#
_entry.id   AF-A0A959ZUR0-F1
#
_cell.length_a   1.000
_cell.length_b   1.000
_cell.length_c   1.000
_cell.angle_alpha   90.00
_cell.angle_beta   90.00
_cell.angle_gamma   90.00
#
_symmetry.space_group_name_H-M   'P 1'
#
loop_
_entity.id
_entity.type
_entity.pdbx_description
1 polymer ?
#
loop_
_entity_poly.entity_id
_entity_poly.type
_entity_poly.pdbx_seq_one_letter_code
_entity_poly.pdbx_strand_id
1 'polypeptide(L)'
;MKRLLLITALALLAISAQASAKGLRWVEVCGPVDCHRVAGERLAGRTLIFPPWVMSGGPDEPPAHGGRWLRVRVVVDGSKRRLRSVVIPALGYAGGDQGGGYGFVWERLGRDARATYRRLARGVERYPAATVPGLAAAQSAGGSAERPAALTVAAAVRRAAVPLTGPA
;
A
#
# COMPACT_ATOMS: atom_id res chain seq x y z
N MET A 1 16.47 47.80 8.07
CA MET A 1 15.88 46.64 8.79
C MET A 1 14.75 45.96 8.02
N LYS A 2 13.75 46.67 7.45
CA LYS A 2 12.65 46.05 6.66
C LYS A 2 13.08 45.16 5.49
N ARG A 3 14.19 45.49 4.81
CA ARG A 3 14.71 44.68 3.68
C ARG A 3 15.27 43.32 4.11
N LEU A 4 15.79 43.21 5.34
CA LEU A 4 16.34 41.95 5.85
C LEU A 4 15.22 40.92 6.08
N LEU A 5 14.10 41.35 6.69
CA LEU A 5 12.93 40.50 6.94
C LEU A 5 12.35 39.89 5.66
N LEU A 6 12.35 40.65 4.56
CA LEU A 6 11.82 40.20 3.26
C LEU A 6 12.70 39.10 2.64
N ILE A 7 14.03 39.22 2.78
CA ILE A 7 14.98 38.21 2.31
C ILE A 7 14.87 36.94 3.14
N THR A 8 14.76 37.07 4.48
CA THR A 8 14.61 35.91 5.36
C THR A 8 13.29 35.18 5.13
N ALA A 9 12.20 35.91 4.89
CA ALA A 9 10.90 35.32 4.54
C ALA A 9 10.95 34.56 3.20
N LEU A 10 11.56 35.15 2.16
CA LEU A 10 11.72 34.45 0.87
C LEU A 10 12.59 33.19 0.99
N ALA A 11 13.66 33.24 1.79
CA ALA A 11 14.53 32.10 2.01
C ALA A 11 13.82 30.94 2.73
N LEU A 12 12.94 31.24 3.69
CA LEU A 12 12.12 30.24 4.37
C LEU A 12 11.06 29.60 3.46
N LEU A 13 10.50 30.34 2.51
CA LEU A 13 9.57 29.80 1.51
C LEU A 13 10.24 28.86 0.49
N ALA A 14 11.52 29.09 0.18
CA ALA A 14 12.27 28.23 -0.76
C ALA A 14 12.59 26.84 -0.18
N ILE A 15 12.73 26.71 1.15
CA ILE A 15 13.08 25.44 1.81
C ILE A 15 11.88 24.47 1.85
N SER A 16 10.66 25.01 1.92
CA SER A 16 9.41 24.22 1.93
C SER A 16 9.13 23.48 0.61
N ALA A 17 9.78 23.89 -0.49
CA ALA A 17 9.58 23.28 -1.82
C ALA A 17 10.35 21.96 -2.01
N GLN A 18 11.26 21.60 -1.10
CA GLN A 18 12.03 20.34 -1.17
C GLN A 18 11.48 19.23 -0.25
N ALA A 19 10.23 19.36 0.20
CA ALA A 19 9.44 18.19 0.56
C ALA A 19 9.12 17.41 -0.74
N SER A 20 10.14 16.83 -1.37
CA SER A 20 10.00 15.80 -2.40
C SER A 20 9.33 14.61 -1.73
N ALA A 21 8.00 14.69 -1.66
CA ALA A 21 7.15 13.61 -1.21
C ALA A 21 7.58 12.38 -2.00
N LYS A 22 8.00 11.33 -1.29
CA LYS A 22 8.48 10.08 -1.89
C LYS A 22 7.47 9.61 -2.92
N GLY A 23 7.76 9.91 -4.18
CA GLY A 23 6.83 9.75 -5.27
C GLY A 23 6.73 8.29 -5.65
N LEU A 24 5.55 7.87 -6.08
CA LEU A 24 5.44 6.63 -6.81
C LEU A 24 6.25 6.76 -8.10
N ARG A 25 7.30 5.95 -8.28
CA ARG A 25 8.13 5.97 -9.49
C ARG A 25 7.50 5.14 -10.60
N TRP A 26 7.11 3.91 -10.25
CA TRP A 26 6.40 3.03 -11.17
C TRP A 26 5.66 1.91 -10.44
N VAL A 27 4.68 1.35 -11.14
CA VAL A 27 3.98 0.11 -10.78
C VAL A 27 4.18 -0.89 -11.90
N GLU A 28 4.54 -2.12 -11.56
CA GLU A 28 4.69 -3.23 -12.48
C GLU A 28 3.70 -4.32 -12.11
N VAL A 29 2.85 -4.69 -13.05
CA VAL A 29 1.84 -5.74 -12.92
C VAL A 29 2.28 -6.91 -13.78
N CYS A 30 2.52 -8.05 -13.15
CA CYS A 30 3.02 -9.25 -13.80
C CYS A 30 1.99 -10.37 -13.80
N GLY A 31 1.91 -11.04 -14.94
CA GLY A 31 1.32 -12.35 -15.16
C GLY A 31 2.36 -13.47 -15.17
N PRO A 32 1.97 -14.70 -15.56
CA PRO A 32 2.89 -15.82 -15.67
C PRO A 32 3.98 -15.61 -16.74
N VAL A 33 3.64 -14.93 -17.84
CA VAL A 33 4.52 -14.79 -19.01
C VAL A 33 5.10 -13.38 -19.13
N ASP A 34 4.31 -12.35 -18.80
CA ASP A 34 4.63 -10.96 -19.10
C ASP A 34 4.46 -10.03 -17.89
N CYS A 35 5.09 -8.85 -17.98
CA CYS A 35 4.95 -7.78 -17.00
C CYS A 35 4.69 -6.46 -17.72
N HIS A 36 3.69 -5.71 -17.26
CA HIS A 36 3.40 -4.37 -17.74
C HIS A 36 3.79 -3.34 -16.68
N ARG A 37 4.72 -2.45 -17.02
CA ARG A 37 5.17 -1.35 -16.16
C ARG A 37 4.48 -0.04 -16.55
N VAL A 38 3.97 0.67 -15.56
CA VAL A 38 3.33 1.98 -15.68
C VAL A 38 4.05 2.99 -14.80
N ALA A 39 4.45 4.10 -15.41
CA ALA A 39 5.10 5.21 -14.72
C ALA A 39 4.15 5.84 -13.68
N GLY A 40 4.69 6.24 -12.53
CA GLY A 40 3.88 6.72 -11.41
C GLY A 40 3.17 8.04 -11.70
N GLU A 41 3.70 8.89 -12.57
CA GLU A 41 3.05 10.12 -13.01
C GLU A 41 1.72 9.84 -13.72
N ARG A 42 1.62 8.72 -14.45
CA ARG A 42 0.36 8.26 -15.08
C ARG A 42 -0.65 7.69 -14.06
N LEU A 43 -0.23 7.55 -12.81
CA LEU A 43 -1.00 7.04 -11.69
C LEU A 43 -1.31 8.14 -10.67
N ALA A 44 -0.81 9.36 -10.87
CA ALA A 44 -1.11 10.51 -10.03
C ALA A 44 -2.63 10.72 -9.90
N GLY A 45 -3.11 10.94 -8.68
CA GLY A 45 -4.53 11.09 -8.37
C GLY A 45 -5.35 9.79 -8.42
N ARG A 46 -4.73 8.63 -8.63
CA ARG A 46 -5.42 7.32 -8.58
C ARG A 46 -5.13 6.59 -7.29
N THR A 47 -6.18 6.03 -6.70
CA THR A 47 -6.06 5.20 -5.50
C THR A 47 -5.36 3.88 -5.83
N LEU A 48 -4.15 3.72 -5.30
CA LEU A 48 -3.44 2.46 -5.22
C LEU A 48 -3.37 2.06 -3.77
N ILE A 49 -3.77 0.83 -3.47
CA ILE A 49 -3.52 0.24 -2.16
C ILE A 49 -2.10 -0.29 -2.23
N PHE A 50 -1.15 0.59 -1.97
CA PHE A 50 0.24 0.23 -1.79
C PHE A 50 1.00 1.28 -0.95
N PRO A 51 1.76 0.84 0.07
CA PRO A 51 1.70 -0.49 0.67
C PRO A 51 0.29 -0.82 1.20
N PRO A 52 -0.06 -2.12 1.34
CA PRO A 52 -1.34 -2.57 1.89
C PRO A 52 -1.78 -1.73 3.12
N TRP A 53 -0.89 -1.58 4.09
CA TRP A 53 -1.19 -0.90 5.35
C TRP A 53 -1.36 0.63 5.29
N VAL A 54 -1.13 1.29 4.15
CA VAL A 54 -1.09 2.76 4.10
C VAL A 54 -2.46 3.38 3.76
N MET A 55 -3.40 2.65 3.14
CA MET A 55 -4.50 3.36 2.43
C MET A 55 -5.96 2.92 2.62
N SER A 56 -6.33 1.81 3.29
CA SER A 56 -7.78 1.44 3.19
C SER A 56 -8.49 0.63 4.27
N GLY A 57 -7.87 0.17 5.36
CA GLY A 57 -8.68 -0.51 6.41
C GLY A 57 -7.97 -1.44 7.38
N GLY A 58 -6.66 -1.62 7.23
CA GLY A 58 -5.90 -2.59 8.01
C GLY A 58 -6.10 -4.02 7.50
N PRO A 59 -5.44 -5.00 8.16
CA PRO A 59 -5.58 -6.42 7.83
C PRO A 59 -7.04 -6.88 7.84
N ASP A 60 -7.40 -7.73 6.89
CA ASP A 60 -8.70 -8.39 6.76
C ASP A 60 -8.50 -9.92 6.71
N GLU A 61 -9.60 -10.67 6.83
CA GLU A 61 -9.58 -12.12 6.61
C GLU A 61 -9.16 -12.43 5.16
N PRO A 62 -8.44 -13.55 4.94
CA PRO A 62 -8.13 -14.00 3.59
C PRO A 62 -9.42 -14.24 2.77
N PRO A 63 -9.37 -14.15 1.43
CA PRO A 63 -10.52 -14.55 0.62
C PRO A 63 -10.88 -16.02 0.87
N ALA A 64 -12.17 -16.34 0.94
CA ALA A 64 -12.64 -17.71 1.22
C ALA A 64 -12.16 -18.75 0.18
N HIS A 65 -11.86 -18.32 -1.04
CA HIS A 65 -11.35 -19.16 -2.12
C HIS A 65 -10.31 -18.41 -2.96
N GLY A 66 -9.49 -19.15 -3.69
CA GLY A 66 -8.52 -18.59 -4.61
C GLY A 66 -9.19 -17.97 -5.83
N GLY A 67 -8.60 -16.88 -6.35
CA GLY A 67 -9.02 -16.28 -7.61
C GLY A 67 -7.81 -16.04 -8.52
N ARG A 68 -8.06 -15.86 -9.82
CA ARG A 68 -6.99 -15.49 -10.76
C ARG A 68 -6.34 -14.18 -10.31
N TRP A 69 -5.02 -14.20 -10.19
CA TRP A 69 -4.29 -13.16 -9.47
C TRP A 69 -3.16 -12.55 -10.32
N LEU A 70 -2.66 -11.42 -9.85
CA LEU A 70 -1.57 -10.66 -10.45
C LEU A 70 -0.51 -10.40 -9.40
N ARG A 71 0.76 -10.45 -9.81
CA ARG A 71 1.86 -10.00 -8.98
C ARG A 71 2.08 -8.51 -9.24
N VAL A 72 2.03 -7.70 -8.19
CA VAL A 72 2.25 -6.26 -8.26
C VAL A 72 3.55 -5.92 -7.55
N ARG A 73 4.38 -5.15 -8.23
CA ARG A 73 5.60 -4.55 -7.68
C ARG A 73 5.48 -3.05 -7.81
N VAL A 74 5.90 -2.36 -6.78
CA VAL A 74 5.88 -0.90 -6.77
C VAL A 74 7.25 -0.42 -6.31
N VAL A 75 7.71 0.62 -6.98
CA VAL A 75 8.91 1.35 -6.58
C VAL A 75 8.52 2.79 -6.28
N VAL A 76 8.96 3.23 -5.11
CA VAL A 76 8.81 4.60 -4.62
C VAL A 76 10.19 5.23 -4.62
N ASP A 77 10.29 6.48 -5.05
CA ASP A 77 11.56 7.20 -5.06
C ASP A 77 12.15 7.31 -3.65
N GLY A 78 13.48 7.17 -3.57
CA GLY A 78 14.21 7.13 -2.31
C GLY A 78 14.02 5.86 -1.48
N SER A 79 13.25 4.87 -1.95
CA SER A 79 13.11 3.56 -1.28
C SER A 79 13.94 2.48 -1.96
N LYS A 80 14.78 1.79 -1.17
CA LYS A 80 15.44 0.54 -1.60
C LYS A 80 14.52 -0.69 -1.48
N ARG A 81 13.39 -0.57 -0.76
CA ARG A 81 12.47 -1.68 -0.55
C ARG A 81 11.64 -1.92 -1.82
N ARG A 82 11.66 -3.16 -2.30
CA ARG A 82 10.75 -3.66 -3.32
C ARG A 82 9.69 -4.49 -2.61
N LEU A 83 8.48 -3.95 -2.43
CA LEU A 83 7.39 -4.76 -1.88
C LEU A 83 6.73 -5.53 -3.02
N ARG A 84 6.38 -6.77 -2.71
CA ARG A 84 5.72 -7.69 -3.63
C ARG A 84 4.34 -7.95 -3.06
N SER A 85 3.33 -7.64 -3.85
CA SER A 85 1.94 -7.88 -3.50
C SER A 85 1.29 -8.80 -4.53
N VAL A 86 0.28 -9.52 -4.07
CA VAL A 86 -0.65 -10.31 -4.85
C VAL A 86 -1.93 -9.51 -4.90
N VAL A 87 -2.55 -9.39 -6.06
CA VAL A 87 -3.84 -8.71 -6.24
C VAL A 87 -4.81 -9.65 -6.94
N ILE A 88 -6.03 -9.77 -6.41
CA ILE A 88 -7.13 -10.55 -6.97
C ILE A 88 -8.29 -9.59 -7.27
N PRO A 89 -8.28 -8.85 -8.41
CA PRO A 89 -9.24 -7.77 -8.65
C PRO A 89 -10.71 -8.23 -8.74
N ALA A 90 -10.93 -9.48 -9.15
CA ALA A 90 -12.25 -10.10 -9.22
C ALA A 90 -12.85 -10.24 -7.82
N LEU A 91 -12.09 -10.81 -6.88
CA LEU A 91 -12.50 -10.98 -5.48
C LEU A 91 -12.40 -9.67 -4.67
N GLY A 92 -11.61 -8.71 -5.15
CA GLY A 92 -11.41 -7.45 -4.43
C GLY A 92 -10.48 -7.59 -3.24
N TYR A 93 -9.41 -8.38 -3.39
CA TYR A 93 -8.40 -8.58 -2.35
C TYR A 93 -7.01 -8.24 -2.87
N ALA A 94 -6.15 -7.77 -1.97
CA ALA A 94 -4.71 -7.79 -2.13
C ALA A 94 -4.07 -8.44 -0.92
N GLY A 95 -2.88 -8.99 -1.10
CA GLY A 95 -2.09 -9.50 0.01
C GLY A 95 -0.61 -9.41 -0.27
N GLY A 96 0.21 -9.57 0.75
CA GLY A 96 1.66 -9.53 0.60
C GLY A 96 2.39 -9.72 1.91
N ASP A 97 3.68 -9.99 1.80
CA ASP A 97 4.60 -10.01 2.94
C ASP A 97 4.87 -8.56 3.40
N GLN A 98 4.67 -8.29 4.68
CA GLN A 98 4.95 -6.98 5.26
C GLN A 98 6.45 -6.76 5.57
N GLY A 99 7.28 -7.79 5.44
CA GLY A 99 8.64 -7.80 5.95
C GLY A 99 8.66 -7.85 7.47
N GLY A 100 9.85 -7.93 8.08
CA GLY A 100 10.00 -7.83 9.54
C GLY A 100 9.36 -8.97 10.35
N GLY A 101 9.01 -10.09 9.72
CA GLY A 101 8.45 -11.27 10.40
C GLY A 101 6.94 -11.24 10.62
N TYR A 102 6.22 -10.21 10.16
CA TYR A 102 4.76 -10.08 10.34
C TYR A 102 3.93 -11.02 9.43
N GLY A 103 4.58 -11.82 8.59
CA GLY A 103 3.92 -12.79 7.73
C GLY A 103 3.17 -12.16 6.55
N PHE A 104 2.37 -13.01 5.90
CA PHE A 104 1.56 -12.63 4.74
C PHE A 104 0.21 -12.10 5.21
N VAL A 105 -0.12 -10.87 4.82
CA VAL A 105 -1.36 -10.21 5.25
C VAL A 105 -2.28 -9.96 4.07
N TRP A 106 -3.58 -10.13 4.29
CA TRP A 106 -4.64 -9.87 3.33
C TRP A 106 -5.40 -8.59 3.66
N GLU A 107 -5.91 -7.94 2.63
CA GLU A 107 -6.70 -6.72 2.75
C GLU A 107 -7.75 -6.65 1.64
N ARG A 108 -8.89 -6.02 1.95
CA ARG A 108 -9.94 -5.74 0.96
C ARG A 108 -9.62 -4.49 0.16
N LEU A 109 -9.84 -4.60 -1.15
CA LEU A 109 -9.71 -3.50 -2.09
C LEU A 109 -11.01 -2.71 -2.18
N GLY A 110 -10.92 -1.40 -1.95
CA GLY A 110 -11.98 -0.45 -2.30
C GLY A 110 -12.31 -0.45 -3.80
N ARG A 111 -13.48 0.09 -4.17
CA ARG A 111 -13.96 0.11 -5.56
C ARG A 111 -12.95 0.74 -6.53
N ASP A 112 -12.35 1.87 -6.13
CA ASP A 112 -11.41 2.61 -6.98
C ASP A 112 -10.09 1.87 -7.19
N ALA A 113 -9.58 1.21 -6.15
CA ALA A 113 -8.40 0.38 -6.25
C ALA A 113 -8.65 -0.84 -7.15
N ARG A 114 -9.82 -1.50 -7.02
CA ARG A 114 -10.22 -2.60 -7.92
C ARG A 114 -10.29 -2.14 -9.37
N ALA A 115 -10.92 -1.00 -9.63
CA ALA A 115 -11.02 -0.42 -10.97
C ALA A 115 -9.63 -0.09 -11.54
N THR A 116 -8.75 0.45 -10.71
CA THR A 116 -7.36 0.77 -11.09
C THR A 116 -6.58 -0.47 -11.45
N TYR A 117 -6.59 -1.51 -10.62
CA TYR A 117 -5.90 -2.76 -10.95
C TYR A 117 -6.47 -3.48 -12.17
N ARG A 118 -7.80 -3.47 -12.37
CA ARG A 118 -8.41 -4.02 -13.61
C ARG A 118 -7.92 -3.29 -14.86
N ARG A 119 -7.73 -1.97 -14.78
CA ARG A 119 -7.20 -1.16 -15.88
C ARG A 119 -5.71 -1.44 -16.13
N LEU A 120 -4.90 -1.53 -15.07
CA LEU A 120 -3.47 -1.84 -15.20
C LEU A 120 -3.22 -3.26 -15.73
N ALA A 121 -4.12 -4.20 -15.41
CA ALA A 121 -4.05 -5.58 -15.83
C ALA A 121 -4.60 -5.86 -17.24
N ARG A 122 -4.99 -4.83 -18.00
CA ARG A 122 -5.46 -5.05 -19.38
C ARG A 122 -4.32 -5.61 -20.22
N GLY A 123 -4.59 -6.71 -20.91
CA GLY A 123 -3.60 -7.41 -21.74
C GLY A 123 -2.63 -8.30 -20.97
N VAL A 124 -2.64 -8.28 -19.63
CA VAL A 124 -1.76 -9.13 -18.80
C VAL A 124 -2.51 -10.41 -18.43
N GLU A 125 -1.92 -11.57 -18.70
CA GLU A 125 -2.48 -12.83 -18.27
C GLU A 125 -2.44 -12.95 -16.73
N ARG A 126 -3.49 -13.48 -16.13
CA ARG A 126 -3.54 -13.68 -14.67
C ARG A 126 -3.09 -15.09 -14.32
N TYR A 127 -2.29 -15.21 -13.27
CA TYR A 127 -1.88 -16.48 -12.69
C TYR A 127 -3.10 -17.35 -12.30
N PRO A 128 -2.97 -18.69 -12.32
CA PRO A 128 -4.03 -19.60 -11.91
C PRO A 128 -4.44 -19.41 -10.44
N ALA A 129 -5.73 -19.56 -10.15
CA ALA A 129 -6.28 -19.39 -8.80
C ALA A 129 -5.69 -20.36 -7.76
N ALA A 130 -5.32 -21.58 -8.18
CA ALA A 130 -4.70 -22.57 -7.30
C ALA A 130 -3.29 -22.18 -6.82
N THR A 131 -2.67 -21.17 -7.44
CA THR A 131 -1.29 -20.75 -7.15
C THR A 131 -1.18 -19.46 -6.33
N VAL A 132 -2.30 -18.98 -5.77
CA VAL A 132 -2.34 -17.73 -5.00
C VAL A 132 -1.44 -17.84 -3.75
N PRO A 133 -0.37 -17.03 -3.64
CA PRO A 133 0.53 -17.07 -2.50
C PRO A 133 -0.19 -16.69 -1.19
N GLY A 134 0.19 -17.33 -0.09
CA GLY A 134 -0.29 -17.01 1.25
C GLY A 134 -1.72 -17.46 1.57
N LEU A 135 -2.49 -17.94 0.58
CA LEU A 135 -3.89 -18.31 0.80
C LEU A 135 -4.04 -19.61 1.59
N ALA A 136 -3.38 -20.69 1.17
CA ALA A 136 -3.45 -21.97 1.86
C ALA A 136 -2.99 -21.87 3.32
N ALA A 137 -1.88 -21.16 3.56
CA ALA A 137 -1.38 -20.91 4.91
C ALA A 137 -2.38 -20.13 5.77
N ALA A 138 -3.02 -19.09 5.22
CA ALA A 138 -4.03 -18.31 5.94
C ALA A 138 -5.30 -19.12 6.27
N GLN A 139 -5.70 -20.04 5.38
CA GLN A 139 -6.83 -20.95 5.61
C GLN A 139 -6.52 -21.99 6.68
N SER A 140 -5.29 -22.53 6.70
CA SER A 140 -4.84 -23.47 7.74
C SER A 140 -4.69 -22.83 9.12
N ALA A 141 -4.39 -21.53 9.19
CA ALA A 141 -4.29 -20.78 10.44
C ALA A 141 -5.65 -20.44 11.08
N GLY A 142 -6.77 -20.93 10.52
CA GLY A 142 -8.10 -20.75 11.09
C GLY A 142 -8.73 -19.37 10.84
N GLY A 143 -8.27 -18.64 9.81
CA GLY A 143 -8.92 -17.42 9.31
C GLY A 143 -8.79 -16.18 10.21
N SER A 144 -8.48 -16.35 11.50
CA SER A 144 -8.20 -15.24 12.39
C SER A 144 -6.81 -14.71 12.03
N ALA A 145 -6.79 -13.64 11.22
CA ALA A 145 -5.67 -12.73 11.24
C ALA A 145 -5.56 -12.23 12.68
N GLU A 146 -4.81 -12.95 13.52
CA GLU A 146 -4.29 -12.41 14.76
C GLU A 146 -3.61 -11.13 14.32
N ARG A 147 -4.29 -9.98 14.52
CA ARG A 147 -3.67 -8.68 14.40
C ARG A 147 -2.42 -8.84 15.26
N PRO A 148 -1.21 -8.77 14.68
CA PRO A 148 0.00 -8.97 15.46
C PRO A 148 -0.14 -8.08 16.69
N ALA A 149 -0.08 -8.63 17.89
CA ALA A 149 -0.41 -7.87 19.11
C ALA A 149 0.36 -6.52 19.17
N ALA A 150 1.54 -6.49 18.53
CA ALA A 150 2.35 -5.30 18.27
C ALA A 150 1.62 -4.13 17.57
N LEU A 151 0.70 -4.38 16.62
CA LEU A 151 -0.08 -3.35 15.93
C LEU A 151 -1.18 -2.76 16.82
N THR A 152 -1.73 -3.56 17.74
CA THR A 152 -2.76 -3.10 18.70
C THR A 152 -2.16 -2.11 19.70
N VAL A 153 -0.92 -2.32 20.14
CA VAL A 153 -0.22 -1.42 21.08
C VAL A 153 0.07 -0.05 20.46
N ALA A 154 0.55 0.00 19.21
CA ALA A 154 0.86 1.26 18.55
C ALA A 154 -0.39 2.16 18.32
N ALA A 155 -1.54 1.55 18.03
CA ALA A 155 -2.81 2.28 17.88
C ALA A 155 -3.35 2.78 19.24
N ALA A 156 -3.17 2.01 20.31
CA ALA A 156 -3.58 2.41 21.67
C ALA A 156 -2.74 3.58 22.20
N VAL A 157 -1.42 3.56 21.99
CA VAL A 157 -0.51 4.63 22.42
C VAL A 157 -0.81 5.96 21.73
N ARG A 158 -1.23 5.93 20.45
CA ARG A 158 -1.63 7.17 19.73
C ARG A 158 -2.93 7.78 20.24
N ARG A 159 -3.87 6.99 20.77
CA ARG A 159 -5.11 7.52 21.39
C ARG A 159 -4.85 8.11 22.78
N ALA A 160 -3.90 7.56 23.51
CA ALA A 160 -3.50 8.07 24.83
C ALA A 160 -2.68 9.37 24.74
N ALA A 161 -2.07 9.66 23.59
CA ALA A 161 -1.24 10.85 23.37
C ALA A 161 -2.01 12.08 22.82
N VAL A 162 -3.33 12.15 23.01
CA VAL A 162 -4.07 13.40 22.80
C VAL A 162 -3.72 14.35 23.97
N PRO A 163 -3.09 15.51 23.71
CA PRO A 163 -2.72 16.42 24.77
C PRO A 163 -3.99 16.96 25.46
N LEU A 164 -4.04 16.81 26.78
CA LEU A 164 -4.95 17.53 27.66
C LEU A 164 -4.59 19.03 27.64
N THR A 165 -4.88 19.73 26.54
CA THR A 165 -4.93 21.19 26.56
C THR A 165 -6.29 21.59 27.13
N GLY A 166 -6.35 21.75 28.45
CA GLY A 166 -7.46 22.41 29.12
C GLY A 166 -7.49 23.92 28.80
N PRO A 167 -8.66 24.56 28.82
CA PRO A 167 -8.76 26.01 28.67
C PRO A 167 -8.17 26.71 29.91
N ALA A 168 -7.46 27.80 29.66
CA ALA A 168 -6.89 28.70 30.66
C ALA A 168 -7.96 29.53 31.39
#